data_AF-A0AA39SY11-F1
#
_entry.id   AF-A0AA39SY11-F1
#
_cell.length_a   1.000
_cell.length_b   1.000
_cell.length_c   1.000
_cell.angle_alpha   90.00
_cell.angle_beta   90.00
_cell.angle_gamma   90.00
#
_symmetry.space_group_name_H-M   'P 1'
#
loop_
_entity.id
_entity.type
_entity.pdbx_description
1 polymer ?
#
loop_
_entity_poly.entity_id
_entity_poly.type
_entity_poly.pdbx_seq_one_letter_code
_entity_poly.pdbx_strand_id
1 'polypeptide(L)'
;MSLGAIPPEIGNLRNLTSLYLDNNNLTGHIPPTLGQLTNLEELLLYSNQLTDLIEATEDFNIKFCIGTGGYGSVYRAKLPNGDVFALKKLHSREWEEPIFAKSFKNEIHVLSEVRHRNIIKLYGFCLHNKIMFLVYKYIERGSLYCVLCNDDEATELDWRKRVNVIKGVAHALSYLHHNCTPLIVHRDISSNNILLNSQFEAFVADFGTARLLHYDSPITLQYKALSDTLLQNWPTLCL
;
A
#
# COMPACT_ATOMS: atom_id res chain seq x y z
N MET A 1 -16.63 27.00 -2.66
CA MET A 1 -17.75 26.12 -3.05
C MET A 1 -17.24 24.69 -2.99
N SER A 2 -17.90 23.79 -2.26
CA SER A 2 -17.59 22.36 -2.30
C SER A 2 -18.13 21.76 -3.60
N LEU A 3 -17.42 20.80 -4.18
CA LEU A 3 -17.79 20.17 -5.46
C LEU A 3 -18.77 18.99 -5.30
N GLY A 4 -19.20 18.69 -4.07
CA GLY A 4 -20.07 17.55 -3.77
C GLY A 4 -19.30 16.22 -3.67
N ALA A 5 -20.03 15.11 -3.60
CA ALA A 5 -19.43 13.77 -3.58
C ALA A 5 -19.02 13.32 -4.97
N ILE A 6 -18.11 12.34 -5.05
CA ILE A 6 -17.75 11.71 -6.31
C ILE A 6 -18.99 10.95 -6.82
N PRO A 7 -19.49 11.26 -8.03
CA PRO A 7 -20.72 10.66 -8.54
C PRO A 7 -20.52 9.15 -8.80
N PRO A 8 -21.46 8.28 -8.38
CA PRO A 8 -21.35 6.84 -8.59
C PRO A 8 -21.35 6.44 -10.07
N GLU A 9 -21.86 7.28 -10.97
CA GLU A 9 -21.85 7.07 -12.41
C GLU A 9 -20.42 6.96 -12.98
N ILE A 10 -19.40 7.43 -12.23
CA ILE A 10 -18.00 7.29 -12.63
C ILE A 10 -17.61 5.83 -12.83
N GLY A 11 -18.23 4.88 -12.12
CA GLY A 11 -18.00 3.44 -12.28
C GLY A 11 -18.48 2.86 -13.61
N ASN A 12 -19.29 3.58 -14.38
CA ASN A 12 -19.71 3.17 -15.72
C ASN A 12 -18.60 3.35 -16.76
N LEU A 13 -17.53 4.08 -16.43
CA LEU A 13 -16.41 4.36 -17.33
C LEU A 13 -15.45 3.16 -17.39
N ARG A 14 -15.91 1.99 -17.85
CA ARG A 14 -15.14 0.73 -17.81
C ARG A 14 -13.80 0.76 -18.55
N ASN A 15 -13.60 1.70 -19.46
CA ASN A 15 -12.34 1.90 -20.20
C ASN A 15 -11.44 2.98 -19.58
N LEU A 16 -11.84 3.58 -18.45
CA LEU A 16 -11.08 4.62 -17.78
C LEU A 16 -9.78 4.02 -17.24
N THR A 17 -8.66 4.55 -17.71
CA THR A 17 -7.32 4.18 -17.24
C THR A 17 -6.80 5.19 -16.23
N SER A 18 -7.20 6.45 -16.25
CA SER A 18 -6.74 7.42 -15.24
C SER A 18 -7.89 8.29 -14.76
N LEU A 19 -7.97 8.50 -13.44
CA LEU A 19 -8.95 9.36 -12.77
C LEU A 19 -8.25 10.29 -11.79
N TYR A 20 -8.14 11.56 -12.18
CA TYR A 20 -7.56 12.62 -11.37
C TYR A 20 -8.69 13.47 -10.78
N LEU A 21 -8.89 13.36 -9.47
CA LEU A 21 -9.86 14.13 -8.69
C LEU A 21 -9.16 14.90 -7.58
N ASP A 22 -7.84 14.94 -7.59
CA ASP A 22 -7.05 15.62 -6.60
C ASP A 22 -7.20 17.15 -6.61
N ASN A 23 -6.91 17.78 -5.48
CA ASN A 23 -6.99 19.23 -5.29
C ASN A 23 -8.40 19.80 -5.52
N ASN A 24 -9.42 19.03 -5.14
CA ASN A 24 -10.80 19.47 -5.16
C ASN A 24 -11.38 19.60 -3.75
N ASN A 25 -12.50 20.30 -3.60
CA ASN A 25 -13.26 20.29 -2.35
C ASN A 25 -14.35 19.21 -2.40
N LEU A 26 -14.03 17.99 -2.85
CA LEU A 26 -14.99 16.89 -2.86
C LEU A 26 -15.22 16.40 -1.42
N THR A 27 -16.46 16.09 -1.09
CA THR A 27 -16.92 15.75 0.27
C THR A 27 -17.71 14.44 0.24
N GLY A 28 -17.82 13.71 1.36
CA GLY A 28 -18.58 12.46 1.41
C GLY A 28 -17.80 11.24 0.88
N HIS A 29 -18.51 10.21 0.41
CA HIS A 29 -17.91 8.89 0.19
C HIS A 29 -17.22 8.75 -1.17
N ILE A 30 -16.18 7.91 -1.23
CA ILE A 30 -15.75 7.31 -2.51
C ILE A 30 -16.83 6.29 -2.93
N PRO A 31 -17.48 6.44 -4.10
CA PRO A 31 -18.57 5.56 -4.48
C PRO A 31 -18.05 4.14 -4.76
N PRO A 32 -18.74 3.08 -4.30
CA PRO A 32 -18.30 1.70 -4.52
C PRO A 32 -18.18 1.30 -5.99
N THR A 33 -18.95 1.96 -6.86
CA THR A 33 -18.90 1.75 -8.31
C THR A 33 -17.53 2.05 -8.91
N LEU A 34 -16.65 2.79 -8.21
CA LEU A 34 -15.25 2.97 -8.60
C LEU A 34 -14.49 1.62 -8.64
N GLY A 35 -14.92 0.63 -7.85
CA GLY A 35 -14.42 -0.75 -7.92
C GLY A 35 -14.77 -1.48 -9.22
N GLN A 36 -15.73 -0.99 -10.00
CA GLN A 36 -16.10 -1.54 -11.31
C GLN A 36 -15.15 -1.07 -12.43
N LEU A 37 -14.26 -0.12 -12.14
CA LEU A 37 -13.24 0.38 -13.05
C LEU A 37 -12.06 -0.60 -13.10
N THR A 38 -12.29 -1.77 -13.70
CA THR A 38 -11.31 -2.87 -13.77
C THR A 38 -10.05 -2.49 -14.54
N ASN A 39 -10.15 -1.51 -15.45
CA ASN A 39 -9.04 -1.00 -16.24
C ASN A 39 -8.39 0.25 -15.62
N LEU A 40 -8.82 0.71 -14.45
CA LEU A 40 -8.29 1.94 -13.86
C LEU A 40 -6.85 1.74 -13.44
N GLU A 41 -5.98 2.49 -14.10
CA GLU A 41 -4.53 2.59 -13.99
C GLU A 41 -4.04 3.60 -12.95
N GLU A 42 -4.77 4.69 -12.78
CA GLU A 42 -4.38 5.76 -11.89
C GLU A 42 -5.61 6.39 -11.22
N LEU A 43 -5.53 6.60 -9.91
CA LEU A 43 -6.59 7.24 -9.14
C LEU A 43 -5.96 8.23 -8.15
N LEU A 44 -6.10 9.52 -8.42
CA LEU A 44 -5.65 10.57 -7.51
C LEU A 44 -6.86 11.21 -6.83
N LEU A 45 -6.99 11.01 -5.52
CA LEU A 45 -8.09 11.56 -4.70
C LEU A 45 -7.60 12.59 -3.67
N TYR A 46 -6.34 13.00 -3.76
CA TYR A 46 -5.73 13.77 -2.69
C TYR A 46 -6.25 15.20 -2.57
N SER A 47 -6.03 15.83 -1.42
CA SER A 47 -6.54 17.17 -1.13
C SER A 47 -8.09 17.29 -1.23
N ASN A 48 -8.84 16.23 -0.90
CA ASN A 48 -10.31 16.21 -0.75
C ASN A 48 -10.77 15.92 0.70
N GLN A 49 -12.07 16.03 0.98
CA GLN A 49 -12.70 15.91 2.31
C GLN A 49 -13.54 14.61 2.46
N LEU A 50 -12.89 13.44 2.32
CA LEU A 50 -13.55 12.13 2.37
C LEU A 50 -13.73 11.62 3.82
N THR A 51 -14.79 12.05 4.50
CA THR A 51 -15.05 11.85 5.94
C THR A 51 -15.34 10.42 6.37
N ASP A 52 -15.82 9.56 5.49
CA ASP A 52 -16.45 8.31 5.91
C ASP A 52 -15.46 7.18 6.19
N LEU A 53 -14.26 7.27 5.63
CA LEU A 53 -13.15 6.39 6.04
C LEU A 53 -12.70 6.71 7.47
N ILE A 54 -12.77 7.98 7.86
CA ILE A 54 -12.46 8.42 9.23
C ILE A 54 -13.57 7.96 10.17
N GLU A 55 -14.84 8.15 9.79
CA GLU A 55 -16.00 7.66 10.55
C GLU A 55 -15.99 6.13 10.69
N ALA A 56 -15.64 5.39 9.63
CA ALA A 56 -15.52 3.93 9.65
C ALA A 56 -14.41 3.41 10.58
N THR A 57 -13.53 4.31 11.06
CA THR A 57 -12.54 4.02 12.11
C THR A 57 -12.83 4.74 13.42
N GLU A 58 -14.01 5.36 13.56
CA GLU A 58 -14.39 6.23 14.69
C GLU A 58 -13.29 7.22 15.06
N ASP A 59 -12.83 7.98 14.05
CA ASP A 59 -11.73 8.93 14.17
C ASP A 59 -10.40 8.27 14.58
N PHE A 60 -10.02 7.21 13.86
CA PHE A 60 -8.80 6.44 14.13
C PHE A 60 -8.73 5.90 15.56
N ASN A 61 -9.85 5.39 16.06
CA ASN A 61 -9.92 4.73 17.36
C ASN A 61 -9.02 3.48 17.37
N ILE A 62 -8.27 3.30 18.45
CA ILE A 62 -7.31 2.21 18.62
C ILE A 62 -7.94 0.82 18.45
N LYS A 63 -9.25 0.67 18.68
CA LYS A 63 -9.96 -0.60 18.45
C LYS A 63 -9.96 -1.08 16.99
N PHE A 64 -9.74 -0.16 16.05
CA PHE A 64 -9.60 -0.48 14.63
C PHE A 64 -8.14 -0.59 14.19
N CYS A 65 -7.18 -0.32 15.08
CA CYS A 65 -5.76 -0.42 14.77
C CYS A 65 -5.38 -1.89 14.57
N ILE A 66 -4.82 -2.19 13.41
CA ILE A 66 -4.36 -3.53 13.01
C ILE A 66 -2.84 -3.65 12.96
N GLY A 67 -2.12 -2.56 13.22
CA GLY A 67 -0.67 -2.56 13.31
C GLY A 67 -0.12 -1.17 13.59
N THR A 68 0.99 -1.08 14.30
CA THR A 68 1.73 0.17 14.49
C THR A 68 3.20 -0.09 14.20
N GLY A 69 3.78 0.74 13.34
CA GLY A 69 5.20 0.71 12.99
C GLY A 69 5.86 2.05 13.28
N GLY A 70 7.16 2.16 12.98
CA GLY A 70 7.93 3.39 13.20
C GLY A 70 7.46 4.59 12.36
N TYR A 71 6.65 4.36 11.33
CA TYR A 71 6.20 5.37 10.36
C TYR A 71 4.69 5.62 10.39
N GLY A 72 3.98 5.11 11.40
CA GLY A 72 2.54 5.29 11.52
C GLY A 72 1.78 4.08 12.07
N SER A 73 0.46 4.23 12.13
CA SER A 73 -0.48 3.19 12.58
C SER A 73 -1.47 2.88 11.46
N VAL A 74 -1.76 1.60 11.27
CA VAL A 74 -2.67 1.10 10.23
C VAL A 74 -4.00 0.73 10.87
N TYR A 75 -5.11 1.20 10.29
CA TYR A 75 -6.46 1.01 10.80
C TYR A 75 -7.32 0.29 9.77
N ARG A 76 -8.14 -0.65 10.22
CA ARG A 76 -9.13 -1.34 9.39
C ARG A 76 -10.41 -0.50 9.32
N ALA A 77 -10.73 0.01 8.13
CA ALA A 77 -11.99 0.70 7.87
C ALA A 77 -12.94 -0.25 7.12
N LYS A 78 -14.14 -0.50 7.67
CA LYS A 78 -15.19 -1.24 6.97
C LYS A 78 -16.35 -0.30 6.68
N LEU A 79 -16.64 -0.07 5.41
CA LEU A 79 -17.75 0.78 4.97
C LEU A 79 -19.10 0.03 5.08
N PRO A 80 -20.24 0.75 5.14
CA PRO A 80 -21.58 0.15 5.23
C PRO A 80 -21.93 -0.80 4.08
N ASN A 81 -21.34 -0.59 2.90
CA ASN A 81 -21.50 -1.44 1.73
C ASN A 81 -20.74 -2.78 1.80
N GLY A 82 -19.94 -3.00 2.86
CA GLY A 82 -19.15 -4.20 3.06
C GLY A 82 -17.69 -4.10 2.62
N ASP A 83 -17.31 -3.04 1.88
CA ASP A 83 -15.93 -2.81 1.45
C ASP A 83 -15.01 -2.59 2.65
N VAL A 84 -13.79 -3.12 2.56
CA VAL A 84 -12.79 -3.04 3.63
C VAL A 84 -11.49 -2.45 3.10
N PHE A 85 -10.96 -1.48 3.83
CA PHE A 85 -9.74 -0.75 3.52
C PHE A 85 -8.77 -0.77 4.70
N ALA A 86 -7.49 -0.63 4.41
CA ALA A 86 -6.46 -0.36 5.40
C ALA A 86 -6.02 1.10 5.29
N LEU A 87 -6.10 1.86 6.39
CA LEU A 87 -5.72 3.26 6.47
C LEU A 87 -4.42 3.39 7.23
N LYS A 88 -3.31 3.73 6.57
CA LYS A 88 -2.03 4.01 7.24
C LYS A 88 -2.00 5.48 7.61
N LYS A 89 -2.32 5.79 8.87
CA LYS A 89 -2.21 7.13 9.46
C LYS A 89 -0.79 7.37 9.92
N LEU A 90 -0.21 8.47 9.45
CA LEU A 90 1.10 8.95 9.87
C LEU A 90 1.05 9.53 11.30
N HIS A 91 2.13 9.43 12.07
CA HIS A 91 2.17 10.01 13.42
C HIS A 91 2.31 11.54 13.33
N SER A 92 1.60 12.27 14.19
CA SER A 92 1.32 13.71 14.03
C SER A 92 2.52 14.67 14.13
N ARG A 93 3.70 14.19 14.57
CA ARG A 93 4.94 15.00 14.66
C ARG A 93 5.67 15.16 13.32
N GLU A 94 5.18 14.52 12.27
CA GLU A 94 5.90 14.33 11.01
C GLU A 94 5.83 15.50 10.02
N TRP A 95 5.02 16.53 10.27
CA TRP A 95 4.92 17.72 9.40
C TRP A 95 5.99 18.78 9.65
N GLU A 96 6.57 18.80 10.85
CA GLU A 96 7.65 19.73 11.20
C GLU A 96 9.02 19.21 10.70
N GLU A 97 9.09 17.94 10.30
CA GLU A 97 10.31 17.21 9.90
C GLU A 97 10.26 16.82 8.40
N PRO A 98 11.04 17.48 7.51
CA PRO A 98 11.04 17.24 6.06
C PRO A 98 11.33 15.80 5.61
N ILE A 99 11.94 14.98 6.49
CA ILE A 99 12.36 13.61 6.19
C ILE A 99 11.15 12.65 6.15
N PHE A 100 10.12 12.86 6.96
CA PHE A 100 8.97 11.94 7.04
C PHE A 100 7.94 12.19 5.93
N ALA A 101 7.76 13.44 5.53
CA ALA A 101 7.05 13.78 4.29
C ALA A 101 7.67 13.11 3.05
N LYS A 102 8.97 12.78 3.08
CA LYS A 102 9.65 12.08 1.98
C LYS A 102 9.20 10.63 1.85
N SER A 103 9.11 9.88 2.96
CA SER A 103 8.69 8.47 2.93
C SER A 103 7.27 8.34 2.38
N PHE A 104 6.35 9.19 2.85
CA PHE A 104 4.98 9.25 2.36
C PHE A 104 4.88 9.58 0.87
N LYS A 105 5.57 10.65 0.42
CA LYS A 105 5.60 11.03 -0.99
C LYS A 105 6.22 9.93 -1.86
N ASN A 106 7.24 9.25 -1.36
CA ASN A 106 7.90 8.16 -2.06
C ASN A 106 6.98 6.95 -2.21
N GLU A 107 6.26 6.59 -1.15
CA GLU A 107 5.30 5.49 -1.19
C GLU A 107 4.17 5.77 -2.17
N ILE A 108 3.62 7.00 -2.17
CA ILE A 108 2.63 7.42 -3.17
C ILE A 108 3.18 7.36 -4.59
N HIS A 109 4.35 7.96 -4.81
CA HIS A 109 4.95 8.04 -6.13
C HIS A 109 5.18 6.63 -6.71
N VAL A 110 5.80 5.73 -5.94
CA VAL A 110 6.05 4.37 -6.40
C VAL A 110 4.75 3.61 -6.62
N LEU A 111 3.83 3.59 -5.65
CA LEU A 111 2.60 2.80 -5.73
C LEU A 111 1.56 3.35 -6.72
N SER A 112 1.73 4.57 -7.21
CA SER A 112 0.92 5.10 -8.31
C SER A 112 1.38 4.57 -9.68
N GLU A 113 2.66 4.18 -9.80
CA GLU A 113 3.26 3.71 -11.05
C GLU A 113 3.34 2.18 -11.15
N VAL A 114 3.40 1.47 -10.02
CA VAL A 114 3.57 0.00 -10.02
C VAL A 114 2.27 -0.76 -10.02
N ARG A 115 2.21 -1.80 -10.84
CA ARG A 115 1.05 -2.69 -10.97
C ARG A 115 1.48 -4.14 -11.07
N HIS A 116 1.35 -4.86 -9.97
CA HIS A 116 1.70 -6.27 -9.91
C HIS A 116 0.81 -7.02 -8.93
N ARG A 117 0.43 -8.26 -9.28
CA ARG A 117 -0.46 -9.12 -8.46
C ARG A 117 0.08 -9.42 -7.05
N ASN A 118 1.40 -9.31 -6.85
CA ASN A 118 2.07 -9.52 -5.57
C ASN A 118 2.61 -8.22 -4.96
N ILE A 119 2.08 -7.05 -5.35
CA ILE A 119 2.37 -5.75 -4.73
C ILE A 119 1.07 -5.19 -4.17
N ILE A 120 1.12 -4.57 -2.99
CA ILE A 120 -0.06 -3.98 -2.36
C ILE A 120 -0.66 -2.86 -3.22
N LYS A 121 -1.98 -2.82 -3.33
CA LYS A 121 -2.68 -1.77 -4.07
C LYS A 121 -2.92 -0.56 -3.17
N LEU A 122 -2.36 0.58 -3.57
CA LEU A 122 -2.75 1.90 -3.06
C LEU A 122 -3.96 2.41 -3.87
N TYR A 123 -5.02 2.81 -3.18
CA TYR A 123 -6.17 3.48 -3.80
C TYR A 123 -6.02 4.99 -3.84
N GLY A 124 -5.22 5.54 -2.92
CA GLY A 124 -4.94 6.97 -2.85
C GLY A 124 -4.52 7.40 -1.46
N PHE A 125 -4.60 8.70 -1.20
CA PHE A 125 -4.29 9.28 0.10
C PHE A 125 -5.23 10.43 0.43
N CYS A 126 -5.34 10.77 1.71
CA CYS A 126 -6.22 11.82 2.19
C CYS A 126 -5.48 12.76 3.16
N LEU A 127 -5.90 14.02 3.16
CA LEU A 127 -5.52 15.04 4.11
C LEU A 127 -6.79 15.66 4.70
N HIS A 128 -7.07 15.40 5.97
CA HIS A 128 -8.25 15.92 6.66
C HIS A 128 -7.88 16.38 8.06
N ASN A 129 -8.24 17.62 8.45
CA ASN A 129 -7.94 18.17 9.78
C ASN A 129 -6.48 17.98 10.24
N LYS A 130 -5.52 18.17 9.32
CA LYS A 130 -4.06 17.93 9.53
C LYS A 130 -3.65 16.45 9.72
N ILE A 131 -4.59 15.52 9.62
CA ILE A 131 -4.34 14.08 9.59
C ILE A 131 -4.09 13.68 8.14
N MET A 132 -2.93 13.06 7.89
CA MET A 132 -2.64 12.38 6.63
C MET A 132 -2.79 10.89 6.80
N PHE A 133 -3.37 10.24 5.79
CA PHE A 133 -3.36 8.80 5.71
C PHE A 133 -3.36 8.29 4.27
N LEU A 134 -2.73 7.13 4.08
CA LEU A 134 -2.75 6.35 2.85
C LEU A 134 -3.89 5.33 2.92
N VAL A 135 -4.56 5.11 1.79
CA VAL A 135 -5.71 4.19 1.66
C VAL A 135 -5.30 3.00 0.81
N TYR A 136 -5.20 1.81 1.42
CA TYR A 136 -4.82 0.58 0.74
C TYR A 136 -5.97 -0.41 0.64
N LYS A 137 -5.80 -1.37 -0.28
CA LYS A 137 -6.48 -2.66 -0.20
C LYS A 137 -6.21 -3.29 1.18
N TYR A 138 -7.27 -3.72 1.85
CA TYR A 138 -7.15 -4.53 3.06
C TYR A 138 -6.73 -5.97 2.72
N ILE A 139 -5.81 -6.53 3.50
CA ILE A 139 -5.27 -7.89 3.35
C ILE A 139 -5.50 -8.64 4.67
N GLU A 140 -6.21 -9.77 4.62
CA GLU A 140 -6.96 -10.30 5.76
C GLU A 140 -6.09 -10.88 6.88
N ARG A 141 -5.00 -11.58 6.53
CA ARG A 141 -4.11 -12.20 7.54
C ARG A 141 -3.02 -11.25 8.05
N GLY A 142 -2.98 -10.02 7.55
CA GLY A 142 -1.95 -9.05 7.93
C GLY A 142 -0.56 -9.49 7.45
N SER A 143 0.46 -9.21 8.25
CA SER A 143 1.86 -9.50 7.88
C SER A 143 2.22 -10.98 8.06
N LEU A 144 3.17 -11.44 7.25
CA LEU A 144 3.78 -12.77 7.38
C LEU A 144 4.38 -12.94 8.78
N TYR A 145 4.94 -11.89 9.37
CA TYR A 145 5.40 -11.92 10.76
C TYR A 145 4.27 -12.32 11.73
N CYS A 146 3.11 -11.66 11.66
CA CYS A 146 1.96 -12.00 12.52
C CYS A 146 1.48 -13.44 12.30
N VAL A 147 1.44 -13.89 11.05
CA VAL A 147 1.06 -15.27 10.68
C VAL A 147 2.05 -16.28 11.27
N LEU A 148 3.35 -16.01 11.22
CA LEU A 148 4.39 -16.88 11.77
C LEU A 148 4.43 -16.88 13.30
N CYS A 149 4.00 -15.78 13.94
CA CYS A 149 3.91 -15.68 15.40
C CYS A 149 2.63 -16.32 15.98
N ASN A 150 1.67 -16.70 15.14
CA ASN A 150 0.45 -17.39 15.55
C ASN A 150 0.59 -18.89 15.25
N ASP A 151 0.56 -19.75 16.27
CA ASP A 151 0.78 -21.19 16.12
C ASP A 151 -0.20 -21.87 15.16
N ASP A 152 -1.48 -21.49 15.20
CA ASP A 152 -2.52 -22.07 14.35
C ASP A 152 -2.31 -21.66 12.88
N GLU A 153 -2.05 -20.38 12.62
CA GLU A 153 -1.82 -19.87 11.27
C GLU A 153 -0.47 -20.33 10.69
N ALA A 154 0.56 -20.42 11.52
CA ALA A 154 1.88 -20.91 11.14
C ALA A 154 1.83 -22.41 10.75
N THR A 155 0.98 -23.19 11.43
CA THR A 155 0.69 -24.59 11.09
C THR A 155 -0.11 -24.70 9.80
N GLU A 156 -1.07 -23.80 9.58
CA GLU A 156 -1.84 -23.75 8.34
C GLU A 156 -0.96 -23.35 7.13
N LEU A 157 0.08 -22.53 7.34
CA LEU A 157 1.08 -22.15 6.34
C LEU A 157 2.09 -23.29 6.10
N ASP A 158 1.61 -24.38 5.50
CA ASP A 158 2.42 -25.54 5.12
C ASP A 158 3.55 -25.20 4.12
N TRP A 159 4.45 -26.15 3.88
CA TRP A 159 5.59 -25.96 2.98
C TRP A 159 5.20 -25.50 1.58
N ARG A 160 4.12 -26.04 1.01
CA ARG A 160 3.68 -25.66 -0.34
C ARG A 160 3.23 -24.21 -0.37
N LYS A 161 2.51 -23.74 0.66
CA LYS A 161 2.10 -22.34 0.80
C LYS A 161 3.30 -21.43 1.03
N ARG A 162 4.28 -21.83 1.86
CA ARG A 162 5.55 -21.08 2.05
C ARG A 162 6.30 -20.88 0.73
N VAL A 163 6.42 -21.94 -0.08
CA VAL A 163 7.03 -21.83 -1.42
C VAL A 163 6.25 -20.88 -2.33
N ASN A 164 4.92 -20.86 -2.25
CA ASN A 164 4.10 -19.91 -3.03
C ASN A 164 4.29 -18.47 -2.57
N VAL A 165 4.40 -18.23 -1.26
CA VAL A 165 4.75 -16.91 -0.69
C VAL A 165 6.08 -16.43 -1.25
N ILE A 166 7.12 -17.29 -1.18
CA ILE A 166 8.46 -16.99 -1.70
C ILE A 166 8.40 -16.66 -3.21
N LYS A 167 7.67 -17.45 -4.00
CA LYS A 167 7.48 -17.17 -5.43
C LYS A 167 6.77 -15.85 -5.68
N GLY A 168 5.75 -15.51 -4.90
CA GLY A 168 5.02 -14.25 -5.01
C GLY A 168 5.94 -13.05 -4.77
N VAL A 169 6.75 -13.10 -3.71
CA VAL A 169 7.74 -12.06 -3.38
C VAL A 169 8.81 -11.96 -4.48
N ALA A 170 9.34 -13.10 -4.95
CA ALA A 170 10.33 -13.12 -6.03
C ALA A 170 9.80 -12.51 -7.33
N HIS A 171 8.55 -12.80 -7.71
CA HIS A 171 7.92 -12.18 -8.87
C HIS A 171 7.75 -10.66 -8.71
N ALA A 172 7.32 -10.20 -7.54
CA ALA A 172 7.21 -8.76 -7.26
C ALA A 172 8.56 -8.05 -7.38
N LEU A 173 9.62 -8.62 -6.78
CA LEU A 173 10.96 -8.05 -6.86
C LEU A 173 11.52 -8.07 -8.29
N SER A 174 11.33 -9.17 -9.03
CA SER A 174 11.72 -9.24 -10.44
C SER A 174 11.03 -8.15 -11.26
N TYR A 175 9.73 -7.93 -11.05
CA TYR A 175 8.97 -6.89 -11.72
C TYR A 175 9.54 -5.49 -11.40
N LEU A 176 9.75 -5.17 -10.12
CA LEU A 176 10.30 -3.88 -9.69
C LEU A 176 11.70 -3.62 -10.24
N HIS A 177 12.53 -4.65 -10.29
CA HIS A 177 13.92 -4.51 -10.71
C HIS A 177 14.08 -4.47 -12.24
N HIS A 178 13.27 -5.23 -12.99
CA HIS A 178 13.54 -5.48 -14.41
C HIS A 178 12.44 -4.97 -15.34
N ASN A 179 11.22 -4.76 -14.85
CA ASN A 179 10.08 -4.34 -15.67
C ASN A 179 9.64 -2.90 -15.41
N CYS A 180 9.98 -2.31 -14.25
CA CYS A 180 9.77 -0.88 -14.01
C CYS A 180 10.87 -0.05 -14.67
N THR A 181 10.50 1.10 -15.23
CA THR A 181 11.43 2.12 -15.72
C THR A 181 11.00 3.48 -15.19
N PRO A 182 11.80 4.13 -14.32
CA PRO A 182 13.12 3.70 -13.83
C PRO A 182 13.04 2.44 -12.93
N LEU A 183 14.18 1.78 -12.72
CA LEU A 183 14.29 0.60 -11.86
C LEU A 183 13.94 0.99 -10.41
N ILE A 184 13.13 0.17 -9.74
CA ILE A 184 12.66 0.45 -8.37
C ILE A 184 13.28 -0.54 -7.41
N VAL A 185 14.09 -0.07 -6.46
CA VAL A 185 14.64 -0.89 -5.36
C VAL A 185 13.82 -0.66 -4.11
N HIS A 186 13.21 -1.70 -3.53
CA HIS A 186 12.36 -1.57 -2.35
C HIS A 186 13.11 -1.16 -1.08
N ARG A 187 14.30 -1.74 -0.84
CA ARG A 187 15.19 -1.48 0.33
C ARG A 187 14.68 -1.85 1.73
N ASP A 188 13.51 -2.47 1.86
CA ASP A 188 12.95 -2.86 3.17
C ASP A 188 12.08 -4.12 3.07
N ILE A 189 12.63 -5.19 2.49
CA ILE A 189 11.93 -6.47 2.39
C ILE A 189 12.09 -7.23 3.71
N SER A 190 11.00 -7.38 4.45
CA SER A 190 10.98 -8.10 5.73
C SER A 190 9.64 -8.81 5.91
N SER A 191 9.55 -9.77 6.86
CA SER A 191 8.29 -10.46 7.17
C SER A 191 7.17 -9.52 7.66
N ASN A 192 7.49 -8.33 8.15
CA ASN A 192 6.50 -7.29 8.48
C ASN A 192 5.90 -6.63 7.24
N ASN A 193 6.67 -6.54 6.16
CA ASN A 193 6.31 -5.87 4.91
C ASN A 193 5.81 -6.83 3.81
N ILE A 194 5.67 -8.13 4.13
CA ILE A 194 4.98 -9.10 3.30
C ILE A 194 3.61 -9.36 3.91
N LEU A 195 2.53 -8.97 3.24
CA LEU A 195 1.16 -9.22 3.67
C LEU A 195 0.59 -10.49 3.03
N LEU A 196 -0.24 -11.25 3.76
CA LEU A 196 -0.89 -12.47 3.26
C LEU A 196 -2.41 -12.32 3.25
N ASN A 197 -3.04 -12.65 2.12
CA ASN A 197 -4.50 -12.73 2.07
C ASN A 197 -5.01 -14.05 2.67
N SER A 198 -6.33 -14.21 2.71
CA SER A 198 -6.98 -15.44 3.19
C SER A 198 -6.52 -16.74 2.48
N GLN A 199 -6.02 -16.65 1.23
CA GLN A 199 -5.46 -17.77 0.45
C GLN A 199 -3.93 -17.95 0.62
N PHE A 200 -3.28 -17.19 1.51
CA PHE A 200 -1.82 -17.15 1.68
C PHE A 200 -1.06 -16.67 0.43
N GLU A 201 -1.69 -15.88 -0.42
CA GLU A 201 -0.99 -15.17 -1.48
C GLU A 201 -0.27 -13.94 -0.90
N ALA A 202 0.97 -13.73 -1.34
CA ALA A 202 1.84 -12.70 -0.81
C ALA A 202 1.73 -11.37 -1.56
N PHE A 203 1.76 -10.27 -0.80
CA PHE A 203 1.77 -8.89 -1.28
C PHE A 203 2.91 -8.13 -0.62
N VAL A 204 3.86 -7.63 -1.41
CA VAL A 204 4.91 -6.72 -0.95
C VAL A 204 4.28 -5.36 -0.64
N ALA A 205 4.55 -4.83 0.55
CA ALA A 205 4.02 -3.58 1.07
C ALA A 205 5.13 -2.70 1.67
N ASP A 206 4.77 -1.46 2.00
CA ASP A 206 5.65 -0.42 2.57
C ASP A 206 6.79 0.04 1.66
N PHE A 207 6.44 0.87 0.67
CA PHE A 207 7.40 1.45 -0.26
C PHE A 207 7.99 2.78 0.22
N GLY A 208 7.81 3.13 1.50
CA GLY A 208 8.29 4.40 2.06
C GLY A 208 9.80 4.61 1.90
N THR A 209 10.57 3.51 1.93
CA THR A 209 12.02 3.52 1.73
C THR A 209 12.45 3.16 0.31
N ALA A 210 11.54 2.94 -0.65
CA ALA A 210 11.92 2.58 -2.00
C ALA A 210 12.79 3.65 -2.70
N ARG A 211 13.56 3.27 -3.71
CA ARG A 211 14.40 4.19 -4.48
C ARG A 211 14.31 3.89 -5.97
N LEU A 212 14.07 4.95 -6.75
CA LEU A 212 14.12 4.92 -8.20
C LEU A 212 15.58 5.12 -8.64
N LEU A 213 16.08 4.22 -9.48
CA LEU A 213 17.40 4.28 -10.09
C LEU A 213 17.25 4.44 -11.60
N HIS A 214 17.65 5.61 -12.11
CA HIS A 214 17.70 5.85 -13.56
C HIS A 214 18.88 5.09 -14.18
N TYR A 215 18.79 4.77 -15.47
CA TYR A 215 19.84 4.06 -16.21
C TYR A 215 21.20 4.76 -16.17
N ASP A 216 21.22 6.09 -15.99
CA ASP A 216 22.45 6.88 -15.84
C ASP A 216 23.11 6.74 -14.45
N SER A 217 22.47 6.01 -13.53
CA SER A 217 23.06 5.72 -12.21
C SER A 217 24.27 4.81 -12.38
N PRO A 218 25.38 5.06 -11.66
CA PRO A 218 26.57 4.22 -11.74
C PRO A 218 26.22 2.74 -11.53
N ILE A 219 26.77 1.86 -12.36
CA ILE A 219 26.54 0.40 -12.30
C ILE A 219 26.82 -0.14 -10.88
N THR A 220 27.84 0.38 -10.19
CA THR A 220 28.15 0.02 -8.79
C THR A 220 27.04 0.37 -7.80
N LEU A 221 26.30 1.46 -8.02
CA LEU A 221 25.13 1.84 -7.21
C LEU A 221 23.93 0.93 -7.50
N GLN A 222 23.73 0.51 -8.75
CA GLN A 222 22.68 -0.44 -9.12
C GLN A 222 22.95 -1.84 -8.52
N TYR A 223 24.17 -2.37 -8.68
CA TYR A 223 24.55 -3.67 -8.12
C TYR A 223 24.49 -3.69 -6.59
N LYS A 224 24.98 -2.65 -5.91
CA LYS A 224 24.94 -2.57 -4.45
C LYS A 224 23.50 -2.52 -3.91
N ALA A 225 22.63 -1.73 -4.55
CA ALA A 225 21.23 -1.63 -4.12
C ALA A 225 20.45 -2.94 -4.34
N LEU A 226 20.72 -3.65 -5.43
CA LEU A 226 20.13 -4.96 -5.72
C LEU A 226 20.67 -6.05 -4.78
N SER A 227 21.98 -6.04 -4.49
CA SER A 227 22.61 -7.01 -3.59
C SER A 227 22.13 -6.84 -2.15
N ASP A 228 21.99 -5.60 -1.66
CA ASP A 228 21.49 -5.32 -0.32
C ASP A 228 20.03 -5.82 -0.17
N THR A 229 19.22 -5.71 -1.22
CA THR A 229 17.83 -6.19 -1.20
C THR A 229 17.71 -7.72 -1.22
N LEU A 230 18.61 -8.42 -1.91
CA LEU A 230 18.57 -9.88 -2.08
C LEU A 230 19.34 -10.66 -0.99
N LEU A 231 20.51 -10.16 -0.55
CA LEU A 231 21.40 -10.87 0.37
C LEU A 231 21.04 -10.66 1.85
N GLN A 232 20.44 -9.52 2.25
CA GLN A 232 20.06 -9.31 3.64
C GLN A 232 18.72 -9.97 4.04
N ASN A 233 17.83 -10.22 3.07
CA ASN A 233 16.42 -10.51 3.37
C ASN A 233 15.98 -11.96 3.09
N TRP A 234 16.80 -12.77 2.41
CA TRP A 234 16.49 -14.19 2.16
C TRP A 234 16.55 -15.07 3.42
N PRO A 235 17.46 -14.85 4.40
CA PRO A 235 17.52 -15.66 5.62
C PRO A 235 16.26 -15.54 6.50
N THR A 236 15.59 -14.38 6.52
CA THR A 236 14.38 -14.13 7.31
C THR A 236 13.09 -14.68 6.69
N LEU A 237 13.11 -15.06 5.41
CA LEU A 237 11.98 -15.71 4.72
C LEU A 237 12.07 -17.24 4.70
N CYS A 238 13.22 -17.81 5.10
CA CYS A 238 13.52 -19.24 5.00
C CYS A 238 13.56 -19.97 6.35
N LEU A 239 13.16 -19.32 7.46
CA LEU A 239 13.07 -19.91 8.80
C LEU A 239 11.60 -20.11 9.18
#